data_AF-A0A2V9PEY5-F1
#
_entry.id   AF-A0A2V9PEY5-F1
#
_cell.length_a   1.000
_cell.length_b   1.000
_cell.length_c   1.000
_cell.angle_alpha   90.00
_cell.angle_beta   90.00
_cell.angle_gamma   90.00
#
_symmetry.space_group_name_H-M   'P 1'
#
loop_
_entity.id
_entity.type
_entity.pdbx_description
1 polymer ?
#
loop_
_entity_poly.entity_id
_entity_poly.type
_entity_poly.pdbx_seq_one_letter_code
_entity_poly.pdbx_strand_id
1 'polypeptide(L)'
;MLEQQIEKQTEAVAEEKKAREATVSASDLAAEQAKKVIFGQNQVGAQYQGTLPSEPTYDLLQEAQSEIASLKQQVGTFEFHGYFRSGYGLNSEGGQQVAFAAPGAGAKYRLGNEAETYGEFIFVNNWINPERSSDKAWMKTEVMIQANTTNSASFANFNTATGNDQFRLREAFVQAGNILESQPNAKFWAGERYYRRQHIEINDFYPLDMSGYGAGVEDLNVRFGKLALGFLSGARPDITTQNGNYAKSNIDLRLYDVKAPGGTAAFWFDFANSRGGTTSTAALIP
;
A
#
# COMPACT_ATOMS: atom_id res chain seq x y z
N MET A 1 -6.81 29.76 -47.40
CA MET A 1 -6.45 28.48 -46.74
C MET A 1 -5.55 28.68 -45.53
N LEU A 2 -4.51 29.53 -45.59
CA LEU A 2 -3.67 29.85 -44.42
C LEU A 2 -4.36 30.78 -43.40
N GLU A 3 -5.11 31.78 -43.87
CA GLU A 3 -5.85 32.72 -43.01
C GLU A 3 -6.95 32.04 -42.19
N GLN A 4 -7.68 31.09 -42.78
CA GLN A 4 -8.70 30.29 -42.07
C GLN A 4 -8.11 29.34 -41.02
N GLN A 5 -6.83 28.96 -41.14
CA GLN A 5 -6.15 28.15 -40.12
C GLN A 5 -5.67 29.00 -38.95
N ILE A 6 -5.24 30.24 -39.22
CA ILE A 6 -4.85 31.21 -38.19
C ILE A 6 -6.07 31.64 -37.37
N GLU A 7 -7.20 31.88 -38.03
CA GLU A 7 -8.46 32.26 -37.37
C GLU A 7 -8.97 31.14 -36.45
N LYS A 8 -8.97 29.89 -36.93
CA LYS A 8 -9.31 28.71 -36.11
C LYS A 8 -8.36 28.46 -34.93
N GLN A 9 -7.06 28.71 -35.10
CA GLN A 9 -6.12 28.62 -33.98
C GLN A 9 -6.34 29.73 -32.96
N THR A 10 -6.70 30.93 -33.41
CA THR A 10 -6.98 32.06 -32.54
C THR A 10 -8.26 31.85 -31.74
N GLU A 11 -9.29 31.28 -32.36
CA GLU A 11 -10.55 30.89 -31.71
C GLU A 11 -10.35 29.74 -30.71
N ALA A 12 -9.56 28.70 -31.06
CA ALA A 12 -9.27 27.59 -30.15
C ALA A 12 -8.46 28.04 -28.91
N VAL A 13 -7.51 28.95 -29.09
CA VAL A 13 -6.74 29.54 -27.98
C VAL A 13 -7.63 30.45 -27.12
N ALA A 14 -8.60 31.13 -27.72
CA ALA A 14 -9.59 31.93 -26.99
C ALA A 14 -10.54 31.04 -26.16
N GLU A 15 -11.00 29.91 -26.70
CA GLU A 15 -11.83 28.95 -25.96
C GLU A 15 -11.05 28.25 -24.83
N GLU A 16 -9.79 27.87 -25.04
CA GLU A 16 -8.95 27.26 -23.99
C GLU A 16 -8.65 28.26 -22.86
N LYS A 17 -8.47 29.54 -23.19
CA LYS A 17 -8.31 30.61 -22.20
C LYS A 17 -9.60 30.84 -21.41
N LYS A 18 -10.76 30.80 -22.07
CA LYS A 18 -12.08 30.91 -21.44
C LYS A 18 -12.40 29.71 -20.55
N ALA A 19 -11.94 28.51 -20.92
CA ALA A 19 -12.07 27.30 -20.12
C ALA A 19 -11.16 27.30 -18.89
N ARG A 20 -9.93 27.85 -18.99
CA ARG A 20 -9.03 28.04 -17.84
C ARG A 20 -9.50 29.14 -16.88
N GLU A 21 -10.18 30.18 -17.39
CA GLU A 21 -10.83 31.20 -16.56
C GLU A 21 -12.12 30.69 -15.89
N ALA A 22 -12.75 29.63 -16.42
CA ALA A 22 -13.98 29.06 -15.86
C ALA A 22 -13.76 28.00 -14.77
N THR A 23 -12.56 27.44 -14.63
CA THR A 23 -12.19 26.59 -13.49
C THR A 23 -11.59 27.44 -12.38
N VAL A 24 -12.44 28.19 -11.69
CA VAL A 24 -12.05 28.84 -10.43
C VAL A 24 -11.78 27.72 -9.42
N SER A 25 -10.55 27.60 -8.95
CA SER A 25 -10.21 26.66 -7.88
C SER A 25 -11.12 26.92 -6.68
N ALA A 26 -11.56 25.87 -5.98
CA ALA A 26 -12.32 26.02 -4.73
C ALA A 26 -11.59 26.93 -3.72
N SER A 27 -10.25 26.99 -3.79
CA SER A 27 -9.43 27.91 -2.99
C SER A 27 -9.62 29.38 -3.37
N ASP A 28 -9.83 29.68 -4.65
CA ASP A 28 -9.96 31.05 -5.15
C ASP A 28 -11.37 31.59 -4.89
N LEU A 29 -12.41 30.74 -5.02
CA LEU A 29 -13.76 31.07 -4.59
C LEU A 29 -13.83 31.30 -3.08
N ALA A 30 -13.13 30.49 -2.29
CA ALA A 30 -13.02 30.68 -0.84
C ALA A 30 -12.27 31.98 -0.49
N ALA A 31 -11.21 32.31 -1.22
CA ALA A 31 -10.46 33.55 -1.05
C ALA A 31 -11.28 34.79 -1.47
N GLU A 32 -12.11 34.69 -2.51
CA GLU A 32 -12.99 35.77 -2.96
C GLU A 32 -14.18 35.98 -2.03
N GLN A 33 -14.75 34.90 -1.48
CA GLN A 33 -15.74 34.96 -0.39
C GLN A 33 -15.14 35.59 0.87
N ALA A 34 -13.93 35.19 1.26
CA ALA A 34 -13.23 35.80 2.40
C ALA A 34 -12.97 37.29 2.17
N LYS A 35 -12.56 37.70 0.95
CA LYS A 35 -12.38 39.12 0.62
C LYS A 35 -13.68 39.90 0.60
N LYS A 36 -14.80 39.34 0.13
CA LYS A 36 -16.12 39.98 0.20
C LYS A 36 -16.61 40.14 1.64
N VAL A 37 -16.34 39.17 2.51
CA VAL A 37 -16.68 39.27 3.95
C VAL A 37 -15.82 40.33 4.65
N ILE A 38 -14.54 40.47 4.27
CA ILE A 38 -13.62 41.41 4.91
C ILE A 38 -13.74 42.84 4.36
N PHE A 39 -13.95 43.02 3.05
CA PHE A 39 -13.88 44.32 2.38
C PHE A 39 -15.23 44.81 1.82
N GLY A 40 -16.29 44.04 1.94
CA GLY A 40 -17.56 44.27 1.26
C GLY A 40 -18.70 44.91 2.06
N GLN A 41 -18.47 45.54 3.21
CA GLN A 41 -19.52 46.29 3.90
C GLN A 41 -19.01 47.54 4.63
N ASN A 42 -19.15 48.69 3.97
CA ASN A 42 -18.87 50.01 4.52
C ASN A 42 -20.13 50.71 5.08
N GLN A 43 -21.09 49.94 5.64
CA GLN A 43 -22.32 50.48 6.26
C GLN A 43 -22.89 49.58 7.39
N VAL A 44 -22.07 49.13 8.33
CA VAL A 44 -22.53 48.26 9.45
C VAL A 44 -22.49 48.91 10.83
N GLY A 45 -22.04 50.17 10.92
CA GLY A 45 -21.85 50.88 12.19
C GLY A 45 -23.11 51.37 12.91
N ALA A 46 -24.32 51.18 12.37
CA ALA A 46 -25.55 51.73 12.96
C ALA A 46 -26.79 50.80 12.94
N GLN A 47 -26.71 49.59 12.38
CA GLN A 47 -27.84 48.64 12.32
C GLN A 47 -27.61 47.31 13.06
N TYR A 48 -26.45 47.12 13.70
CA TYR A 48 -26.16 45.93 14.53
C TYR A 48 -25.70 46.30 15.94
N GLN A 49 -26.26 47.37 16.50
CA GLN A 49 -26.10 47.69 17.91
C GLN A 49 -27.07 46.81 18.72
N GLY A 50 -26.76 45.51 18.79
CA GLY A 50 -27.65 44.54 19.44
C GLY A 50 -27.38 43.08 19.08
N THR A 51 -26.15 42.62 19.24
CA THR A 51 -25.73 41.28 19.70
C THR A 51 -24.23 41.20 19.42
N LEU A 52 -23.41 41.38 20.45
CA LEU A 52 -22.05 40.85 20.42
C LEU A 52 -22.18 39.36 20.02
N PRO A 53 -21.30 38.81 19.16
CA PRO A 53 -21.26 37.35 19.00
C PRO A 53 -21.14 36.79 20.41
N SER A 54 -22.18 36.11 20.88
CA SER A 54 -22.13 35.45 22.18
C SER A 54 -20.84 34.65 22.20
N GLU A 55 -20.02 34.82 23.23
CA GLU A 55 -18.89 33.91 23.47
C GLU A 55 -19.38 32.50 23.18
N PRO A 56 -18.66 31.70 22.36
CA PRO A 56 -19.13 30.37 22.01
C PRO A 56 -19.51 29.68 23.31
N THR A 57 -20.79 29.32 23.42
CA THR A 57 -21.33 28.72 24.63
C THR A 57 -20.42 27.56 25.00
N TYR A 58 -20.14 27.36 26.29
CA TYR A 58 -19.19 26.36 26.78
C TYR A 58 -19.34 25.00 26.07
N ASP A 59 -20.58 24.63 25.75
CA ASP A 59 -20.96 23.44 25.01
C ASP A 59 -20.33 23.35 23.60
N LEU A 60 -20.30 24.45 22.83
CA LEU A 60 -19.68 24.50 21.49
C LEU A 60 -18.16 24.35 21.55
N LEU A 61 -17.53 24.94 22.58
CA LEU A 61 -16.09 24.77 22.80
C LEU A 61 -15.76 23.33 23.22
N GLN A 62 -16.60 22.73 24.07
CA GLN A 62 -16.44 21.36 24.52
C GLN A 62 -16.68 20.35 23.38
N GLU A 63 -17.66 20.62 22.52
CA GLU A 63 -17.93 19.84 21.31
C GLU A 63 -16.74 19.91 20.34
N ALA A 64 -16.26 21.12 20.01
CA ALA A 64 -15.10 21.30 19.16
C ALA A 64 -13.83 20.65 19.74
N GLN A 65 -13.60 20.73 21.06
CA GLN A 65 -12.49 20.05 21.72
C GLN A 65 -12.63 18.51 21.64
N SER A 66 -13.83 17.99 21.82
CA SER A 66 -14.12 16.55 21.71
C SER A 66 -13.91 16.05 20.28
N GLU A 67 -14.34 16.82 19.28
CA GLU A 67 -14.13 16.53 17.87
C GLU A 67 -12.65 16.57 17.51
N ILE A 68 -11.91 17.62 17.92
CA ILE A 68 -10.46 17.72 17.73
C ILE A 68 -9.73 16.56 18.41
N ALA A 69 -10.14 16.17 19.62
CA ALA A 69 -9.56 15.03 20.33
C ALA A 69 -9.82 13.71 19.59
N SER A 70 -11.04 13.51 19.11
CA SER A 70 -11.43 12.36 18.28
C SER A 70 -10.63 12.29 16.98
N LEU A 71 -10.50 13.41 16.26
CA LEU A 71 -9.71 13.50 15.04
C LEU A 71 -8.22 13.23 15.31
N LYS A 72 -7.66 13.81 16.38
CA LYS A 72 -6.27 13.54 16.79
C LYS A 72 -6.05 12.06 17.13
N GLN A 73 -7.01 11.43 17.80
CA GLN A 73 -6.96 10.01 18.11
C GLN A 73 -7.01 9.16 16.82
N GLN A 74 -7.92 9.46 15.89
CA GLN A 74 -8.04 8.76 14.61
C GLN A 74 -6.79 8.92 13.73
N VAL A 75 -6.23 10.13 13.66
CA VAL A 75 -4.97 10.39 12.94
C VAL A 75 -3.79 9.68 13.62
N GLY A 76 -3.80 9.57 14.95
CA GLY A 76 -2.77 8.86 15.71
C GLY A 76 -2.82 7.34 15.59
N THR A 77 -3.96 6.76 15.20
CA THR A 77 -4.12 5.30 15.04
C THR A 77 -3.79 4.81 13.64
N PHE A 78 -3.95 5.66 12.63
CA PHE A 78 -3.77 5.29 11.23
C PHE A 78 -2.35 5.54 10.73
N GLU A 79 -1.80 4.61 9.95
CA GLU A 79 -0.54 4.78 9.25
C GLU A 79 -0.68 4.42 7.77
N PHE A 80 0.05 5.15 6.93
CA PHE A 80 0.17 4.87 5.50
C PHE A 80 1.63 4.58 5.16
N HIS A 81 1.87 3.43 4.55
CA HIS A 81 3.17 3.01 4.04
C HIS A 81 3.03 2.55 2.59
N GLY A 82 4.15 2.33 1.91
CA GLY A 82 4.09 1.77 0.59
C GLY A 82 5.42 1.78 -0.15
N TYR A 83 5.34 1.28 -1.37
CA TYR A 83 6.41 1.30 -2.35
C TYR A 83 5.80 1.56 -3.70
N PHE A 84 6.40 2.42 -4.52
CA PHE A 84 5.95 2.58 -5.89
C PHE A 84 7.11 2.92 -6.80
N ARG A 85 6.96 2.54 -8.07
CA ARG A 85 7.80 2.96 -9.18
C ARG A 85 6.92 3.31 -10.37
N SER A 86 7.29 4.38 -11.05
CA SER A 86 6.64 4.85 -12.27
C SER A 86 7.69 5.61 -13.07
N GLY A 87 7.62 5.53 -14.39
CA GLY A 87 8.58 6.15 -15.29
C GLY A 87 8.05 6.08 -16.71
N TYR A 88 8.79 6.63 -17.67
CA TYR A 88 8.48 6.50 -19.09
C TYR A 88 9.79 6.27 -19.84
N GLY A 89 9.75 5.39 -20.84
CA GLY A 89 10.91 5.05 -21.64
C GLY A 89 10.54 4.63 -23.05
N LEU A 90 11.48 4.82 -23.95
CA LEU A 90 11.38 4.44 -25.36
C LEU A 90 12.51 3.49 -25.72
N ASN A 91 12.27 2.62 -26.68
CA ASN A 91 13.33 1.88 -27.36
C ASN A 91 13.92 2.73 -28.52
N SER A 92 15.05 2.30 -29.08
CA SER A 92 15.72 3.01 -30.18
C SER A 92 14.92 3.06 -31.47
N GLU A 93 13.95 2.14 -31.63
CA GLU A 93 13.11 2.00 -32.83
C GLU A 93 11.83 2.84 -32.75
N GLY A 94 11.67 3.66 -31.70
CA GLY A 94 10.52 4.56 -31.53
C GLY A 94 9.29 3.93 -30.87
N GLY A 95 9.40 2.72 -30.33
CA GLY A 95 8.37 2.06 -29.53
C GLY A 95 8.56 2.24 -28.03
N GLN A 96 7.61 1.72 -27.23
CA GLN A 96 7.72 1.66 -25.76
C GLN A 96 9.00 0.92 -25.33
N GLN A 97 9.58 1.34 -24.20
CA GLN A 97 10.66 0.61 -23.54
C GLN A 97 10.28 -0.86 -23.34
N VAL A 98 11.26 -1.73 -23.58
CA VAL A 98 11.16 -3.16 -23.30
C VAL A 98 12.12 -3.53 -22.18
N ALA A 99 11.71 -4.43 -21.29
CA ALA A 99 12.58 -4.96 -20.26
C ALA A 99 13.39 -6.16 -20.80
N PHE A 100 14.67 -6.21 -20.49
CA PHE A 100 15.59 -7.27 -20.88
C PHE A 100 15.79 -8.27 -19.73
N ALA A 101 15.62 -9.55 -20.00
CA ALA A 101 15.92 -10.64 -19.09
C ALA A 101 16.55 -11.79 -19.88
N ALA A 102 17.54 -12.48 -19.30
CA ALA A 102 18.15 -13.64 -19.94
C ALA A 102 17.13 -14.80 -20.01
N PRO A 103 17.07 -15.58 -21.11
CA PRO A 103 16.17 -16.72 -21.19
C PRO A 103 16.36 -17.70 -20.03
N GLY A 104 15.27 -18.02 -19.32
CA GLY A 104 15.28 -18.92 -18.16
C GLY A 104 15.78 -18.30 -16.86
N ALA A 105 16.22 -17.03 -16.85
CA ALA A 105 16.59 -16.36 -15.61
C ALA A 105 15.35 -16.03 -14.77
N GLY A 106 15.42 -16.27 -13.47
CA GLY A 106 14.35 -15.93 -12.52
C GLY A 106 14.31 -14.46 -12.09
N ALA A 107 15.22 -13.63 -12.60
CA ALA A 107 15.36 -12.22 -12.26
C ALA A 107 16.06 -11.43 -13.37
N LYS A 108 15.99 -10.09 -13.30
CA LYS A 108 16.68 -9.16 -14.20
C LYS A 108 17.29 -8.01 -13.39
N TYR A 109 18.45 -7.51 -13.80
CA TYR A 109 18.98 -6.25 -13.24
C TYR A 109 18.00 -5.13 -13.54
N ARG A 110 17.60 -4.37 -12.51
CA ARG A 110 16.40 -3.53 -12.60
C ARG A 110 16.65 -2.10 -13.06
N LEU A 111 17.84 -1.54 -12.81
CA LEU A 111 18.11 -0.12 -13.07
C LEU A 111 17.92 0.20 -14.56
N GLY A 112 16.96 1.08 -14.88
CA GLY A 112 16.61 1.44 -16.26
C GLY A 112 15.97 0.29 -17.07
N ASN A 113 15.47 -0.76 -16.41
CA ASN A 113 15.04 -1.99 -17.04
C ASN A 113 13.68 -2.49 -16.50
N GLU A 114 12.85 -1.58 -16.00
CA GLU A 114 11.47 -1.82 -15.54
C GLU A 114 10.53 -1.00 -16.43
N ALA A 115 9.55 -1.67 -17.04
CA ALA A 115 8.72 -1.11 -18.11
C ALA A 115 7.24 -0.99 -17.72
N GLU A 116 6.98 -1.08 -16.41
CA GLU A 116 5.66 -1.06 -15.78
C GLU A 116 5.58 0.05 -14.72
N THR A 117 4.37 0.54 -14.44
CA THR A 117 4.11 1.27 -13.19
C THR A 117 3.63 0.26 -12.15
N TYR A 118 4.26 0.27 -10.98
CA TYR A 118 3.96 -0.64 -9.88
C TYR A 118 3.79 0.14 -8.58
N GLY A 119 2.78 -0.21 -7.79
CA GLY A 119 2.53 0.39 -6.49
C GLY A 119 2.05 -0.65 -5.48
N GLU A 120 2.49 -0.52 -4.24
CA GLU A 120 1.99 -1.18 -3.04
C GLU A 120 1.56 -0.09 -2.07
N PHE A 121 0.29 -0.10 -1.71
CA PHE A 121 -0.33 0.86 -0.80
C PHE A 121 -0.74 0.13 0.46
N ILE A 122 -0.06 0.41 1.57
CA ILE A 122 -0.23 -0.27 2.85
C ILE A 122 -0.95 0.67 3.80
N PHE A 123 -2.06 0.19 4.35
CA PHE A 123 -2.90 0.90 5.29
C PHE A 123 -2.89 0.14 6.61
N VAL A 124 -2.48 0.81 7.68
CA VAL A 124 -2.44 0.24 9.02
C VAL A 124 -3.42 0.99 9.91
N ASN A 125 -4.20 0.25 10.69
CA ASN A 125 -4.98 0.82 11.78
C ASN A 125 -4.57 0.18 13.10
N ASN A 126 -4.05 0.98 14.03
CA ASN A 126 -3.68 0.58 15.38
C ASN A 126 -4.89 0.72 16.30
N TRP A 127 -5.56 -0.39 16.57
CA TRP A 127 -6.79 -0.42 17.38
C TRP A 127 -6.55 -0.22 18.88
N ILE A 128 -5.42 -0.74 19.38
CA ILE A 128 -5.10 -0.75 20.81
C ILE A 128 -3.65 -0.32 20.98
N ASN A 129 -3.42 0.63 21.90
CA ASN A 129 -2.10 1.15 22.26
C ASN A 129 -1.30 1.60 21.01
N PRO A 130 -1.81 2.59 20.24
CA PRO A 130 -1.18 3.03 18.99
C PRO A 130 0.24 3.58 19.20
N GLU A 131 0.50 4.19 20.36
CA GLU A 131 1.81 4.71 20.76
C GLU A 131 2.82 3.59 21.12
N ARG A 132 2.38 2.32 21.14
CA ARG A 132 3.22 1.16 21.48
C ARG A 132 3.95 1.29 22.81
N SER A 133 3.26 1.82 23.85
CA SER A 133 3.81 1.85 25.21
C SER A 133 4.23 0.44 25.64
N SER A 134 5.43 0.32 26.20
CA SER A 134 6.14 -0.96 26.41
C SER A 134 5.50 -1.89 27.43
N ASP A 135 4.56 -1.40 28.23
CA ASP A 135 3.89 -2.11 29.33
C ASP A 135 2.47 -2.59 28.97
N LYS A 136 1.99 -2.29 27.76
CA LYS A 136 0.61 -2.61 27.34
C LYS A 136 0.56 -3.46 26.08
N ALA A 137 -0.38 -4.40 26.06
CA ALA A 137 -0.75 -5.11 24.85
C ALA A 137 -1.17 -4.12 23.75
N TRP A 138 -0.88 -4.47 22.51
CA TRP A 138 -1.27 -3.67 21.35
C TRP A 138 -1.85 -4.57 20.27
N MET A 139 -2.66 -3.99 19.39
CA MET A 139 -3.26 -4.68 18.26
C MET A 139 -3.37 -3.74 17.07
N LYS A 140 -2.99 -4.24 15.88
CA LYS A 140 -3.17 -3.55 14.60
C LYS A 140 -3.76 -4.46 13.54
N THR A 141 -4.41 -3.86 12.56
CA THR A 141 -4.75 -4.48 11.27
C THR A 141 -3.93 -3.81 10.19
N GLU A 142 -3.53 -4.59 9.20
CA GLU A 142 -2.79 -4.12 8.04
C GLU A 142 -3.41 -4.68 6.76
N VAL A 143 -3.59 -3.80 5.77
CA VAL A 143 -4.12 -4.13 4.46
C VAL A 143 -3.20 -3.55 3.39
N MET A 144 -2.81 -4.36 2.41
CA MET A 144 -2.05 -3.90 1.25
C MET A 144 -2.83 -4.12 -0.05
N ILE A 145 -2.96 -3.04 -0.82
CA ILE A 145 -3.40 -3.07 -2.21
C ILE A 145 -2.18 -2.89 -3.12
N GLN A 146 -1.97 -3.87 -4.00
CA GLN A 146 -0.98 -3.79 -5.07
C GLN A 146 -1.67 -3.35 -6.36
N ALA A 147 -1.05 -2.42 -7.09
CA ALA A 147 -1.42 -1.98 -8.42
C ALA A 147 -0.27 -2.22 -9.40
N ASN A 148 -0.58 -2.69 -10.61
CA ASN A 148 0.39 -2.85 -11.70
C ASN A 148 -0.26 -2.43 -13.03
N THR A 149 0.44 -1.59 -13.79
CA THR A 149 0.01 -1.12 -15.11
C THR A 149 1.13 -1.26 -16.14
N THR A 150 0.78 -1.49 -17.40
CA THR A 150 1.76 -1.68 -18.49
C THR A 150 2.37 -0.40 -19.02
N ASN A 151 2.16 0.74 -18.33
CA ASN A 151 2.81 2.02 -18.65
C ASN A 151 2.57 2.51 -20.10
N SER A 152 1.44 2.10 -20.68
CA SER A 152 1.16 2.25 -22.12
C SER A 152 0.04 3.24 -22.43
N ALA A 153 -0.84 3.55 -21.46
CA ALA A 153 -1.94 4.48 -21.64
C ALA A 153 -2.33 5.14 -20.30
N SER A 154 -2.96 6.32 -20.38
CA SER A 154 -3.59 6.97 -19.22
C SER A 154 -4.85 6.25 -18.73
N PHE A 155 -5.37 5.30 -19.52
CA PHE A 155 -6.51 4.46 -19.20
C PHE A 155 -6.31 3.08 -19.84
N ALA A 156 -6.45 2.02 -19.05
CA ALA A 156 -6.28 0.65 -19.51
C ALA A 156 -7.61 -0.10 -19.47
N ASN A 157 -8.35 -0.03 -20.58
CA ASN A 157 -9.57 -0.81 -20.81
C ASN A 157 -9.56 -1.34 -22.24
N PHE A 158 -8.62 -2.24 -22.48
CA PHE A 158 -8.49 -2.94 -23.73
C PHE A 158 -9.53 -4.06 -23.80
N ASN A 159 -10.05 -4.32 -25.01
CA ASN A 159 -10.96 -5.44 -25.28
C ASN A 159 -10.29 -6.81 -25.06
N THR A 160 -8.99 -6.84 -24.76
CA THR A 160 -8.20 -8.02 -24.42
C THR A 160 -7.68 -7.88 -22.99
N ALA A 161 -7.43 -9.01 -22.31
CA ALA A 161 -6.90 -8.98 -20.95
C ALA A 161 -5.47 -8.40 -20.87
N THR A 162 -4.72 -8.43 -21.96
CA THR A 162 -3.35 -7.94 -22.04
C THR A 162 -3.32 -6.42 -22.04
N GLY A 163 -2.54 -5.83 -21.12
CA GLY A 163 -2.39 -4.37 -21.01
C GLY A 163 -3.36 -3.71 -20.03
N ASN A 164 -4.34 -4.45 -19.48
CA ASN A 164 -5.25 -3.90 -18.47
C ASN A 164 -4.60 -3.79 -17.09
N ASP A 165 -5.00 -2.77 -16.34
CA ASP A 165 -4.53 -2.53 -14.99
C ASP A 165 -4.95 -3.65 -14.05
N GLN A 166 -4.05 -4.01 -13.13
CA GLN A 166 -4.27 -5.11 -12.20
C GLN A 166 -4.19 -4.60 -10.76
N PHE A 167 -5.28 -4.79 -10.02
CA PHE A 167 -5.36 -4.52 -8.60
C PHE A 167 -5.46 -5.84 -7.82
N ARG A 168 -4.68 -5.98 -6.76
CA ARG A 168 -4.64 -7.19 -5.93
C ARG A 168 -4.60 -6.83 -4.47
N LEU A 169 -5.43 -7.50 -3.67
CA LEU A 169 -5.28 -7.51 -2.22
C LEU A 169 -4.19 -8.53 -1.88
N ARG A 170 -3.08 -8.08 -1.28
CA ARG A 170 -1.89 -8.92 -1.03
C ARG A 170 -1.60 -9.14 0.43
N GLU A 171 -2.03 -8.21 1.28
CA GLU A 171 -1.99 -8.37 2.72
C GLU A 171 -3.33 -7.97 3.29
N ALA A 172 -3.79 -8.77 4.25
CA ALA A 172 -4.99 -8.55 5.04
C ALA A 172 -4.82 -9.40 6.30
N PHE A 173 -4.20 -8.82 7.33
CA PHE A 173 -3.89 -9.54 8.56
C PHE A 173 -4.07 -8.68 9.80
N VAL A 174 -4.23 -9.37 10.92
CA VAL A 174 -4.18 -8.77 12.27
C VAL A 174 -2.86 -9.17 12.91
N GLN A 175 -2.26 -8.25 13.66
CA GLN A 175 -1.12 -8.51 14.50
C GLN A 175 -1.35 -7.95 15.89
N ALA A 176 -0.97 -8.71 16.91
CA ALA A 176 -1.01 -8.28 18.29
C ALA A 176 0.28 -8.67 19.01
N GLY A 177 0.72 -7.87 19.96
CA GLY A 177 1.96 -8.10 20.69
C GLY A 177 1.90 -7.59 22.11
N ASN A 178 2.93 -7.94 22.88
CA ASN A 178 2.99 -7.69 24.32
C ASN A 178 1.78 -8.27 25.08
N ILE A 179 1.31 -9.45 24.65
CA ILE A 179 0.20 -10.21 25.28
C ILE A 179 0.73 -11.12 26.40
N LEU A 180 1.93 -11.66 26.23
CA LEU A 180 2.55 -12.58 27.18
C LEU A 180 3.56 -11.81 28.03
N GLU A 181 3.32 -11.73 29.34
CA GLU A 181 4.22 -11.05 30.28
C GLU A 181 5.64 -11.65 30.27
N SER A 182 5.74 -12.96 30.11
CA SER A 182 7.03 -13.67 30.00
C SER A 182 7.76 -13.44 28.67
N GLN A 183 7.07 -12.90 27.67
CA GLN A 183 7.56 -12.70 26.30
C GLN A 183 7.03 -11.37 25.73
N PRO A 184 7.43 -10.20 26.30
CA PRO A 184 6.84 -8.90 25.96
C PRO A 184 7.08 -8.48 24.50
N ASN A 185 8.11 -9.04 23.86
CA ASN A 185 8.44 -8.78 22.46
C ASN A 185 7.70 -9.69 21.47
N ALA A 186 7.02 -10.75 21.95
CA ALA A 186 6.36 -11.70 21.07
C ALA A 186 5.17 -11.06 20.35
N LYS A 187 5.03 -11.40 19.07
CA LYS A 187 3.97 -10.89 18.18
C LYS A 187 3.23 -12.05 17.56
N PHE A 188 1.92 -12.09 17.75
CA PHE A 188 1.02 -13.04 17.11
C PHE A 188 0.40 -12.39 15.89
N TRP A 189 0.25 -13.14 14.80
CA TRP A 189 -0.40 -12.65 13.59
C TRP A 189 -1.26 -13.72 12.96
N ALA A 190 -2.29 -13.30 12.22
CA ALA A 190 -3.14 -14.18 11.41
C ALA A 190 -3.74 -13.43 10.23
N GLY A 191 -3.78 -14.06 9.06
CA GLY A 191 -4.31 -13.50 7.81
C GLY A 191 -3.39 -13.75 6.62
N GLU A 192 -3.62 -13.02 5.53
CA GLU A 192 -2.72 -12.98 4.38
C GLU A 192 -1.61 -11.97 4.64
N ARG A 193 -0.34 -12.38 4.53
CA ARG A 193 0.79 -11.53 4.90
C ARG A 193 2.03 -11.78 4.05
N TYR A 194 2.78 -10.72 3.78
CA TYR A 194 4.15 -10.80 3.32
C TYR A 194 5.08 -11.21 4.46
N TYR A 195 5.33 -12.52 4.58
CA TYR A 195 5.93 -13.10 5.77
C TYR A 195 7.47 -13.19 5.66
N ARG A 196 8.15 -12.25 6.33
CA ARG A 196 9.60 -12.22 6.55
C ARG A 196 10.42 -12.50 5.27
N ARG A 197 10.06 -11.83 4.19
CA ARG A 197 10.73 -11.97 2.90
C ARG A 197 12.17 -11.45 2.96
N GLN A 198 13.04 -12.04 2.15
CA GLN A 198 14.35 -11.47 1.85
C GLN A 198 14.44 -11.26 0.35
N HIS A 199 14.90 -10.08 -0.04
CA HIS A 199 15.07 -9.72 -1.43
C HIS A 199 16.43 -9.10 -1.68
N ILE A 200 16.87 -9.20 -2.94
CA ILE A 200 18.06 -8.57 -3.45
C ILE A 200 17.59 -7.40 -4.31
N GLU A 201 17.81 -6.18 -3.80
CA GLU A 201 17.25 -4.96 -4.39
C GLU A 201 17.65 -4.76 -5.85
N ILE A 202 18.92 -4.98 -6.20
CA ILE A 202 19.44 -4.62 -7.53
C ILE A 202 18.85 -5.46 -8.69
N ASN A 203 18.26 -6.62 -8.39
CA ASN A 203 17.64 -7.49 -9.40
C ASN A 203 16.19 -7.87 -9.06
N ASP A 204 15.60 -7.27 -8.02
CA ASP A 204 14.23 -7.52 -7.55
C ASP A 204 13.93 -9.02 -7.33
N PHE A 205 14.95 -9.78 -6.90
CA PHE A 205 14.82 -11.22 -6.70
C PHE A 205 14.57 -11.54 -5.22
N TYR A 206 13.59 -12.40 -4.97
CA TYR A 206 13.25 -12.87 -3.64
C TYR A 206 13.76 -14.32 -3.45
N PRO A 207 15.00 -14.51 -2.96
CA PRO A 207 15.49 -15.85 -2.66
C PRO A 207 14.71 -16.54 -1.53
N LEU A 208 14.03 -15.76 -0.69
CA LEU A 208 13.22 -16.27 0.41
C LEU A 208 11.90 -15.49 0.48
N ASP A 209 10.82 -16.16 0.10
CA ASP A 209 9.47 -15.65 0.24
C ASP A 209 8.51 -16.78 0.62
N MET A 210 7.97 -16.73 1.85
CA MET A 210 6.97 -17.67 2.34
C MET A 210 5.58 -17.05 2.47
N SER A 211 5.37 -15.88 1.88
CA SER A 211 4.11 -15.13 1.99
C SER A 211 2.89 -15.95 1.59
N GLY A 212 1.77 -15.69 2.27
CA GLY A 212 0.52 -16.39 2.00
C GLY A 212 -0.45 -16.28 3.17
N TYR A 213 -1.45 -17.16 3.17
CA TYR A 213 -2.48 -17.22 4.21
C TYR A 213 -1.98 -18.06 5.37
N GLY A 214 -2.01 -17.50 6.57
CA GLY A 214 -1.45 -18.20 7.70
C GLY A 214 -1.71 -17.56 9.05
N ALA A 215 -1.00 -18.09 10.03
CA ALA A 215 -0.87 -17.51 11.35
C ALA A 215 0.47 -17.92 11.95
N GLY A 216 0.96 -17.14 12.90
CA GLY A 216 2.22 -17.44 13.55
C GLY A 216 2.53 -16.56 14.74
N VAL A 217 3.68 -16.86 15.34
CA VAL A 217 4.28 -16.08 16.42
C VAL A 217 5.70 -15.71 16.01
N GLU A 218 6.07 -14.47 16.28
CA GLU A 218 7.38 -13.89 15.97
C GLU A 218 8.02 -13.32 17.23
N ASP A 219 9.34 -13.18 17.19
CA ASP A 219 10.13 -12.49 18.21
C ASP A 219 10.03 -13.11 19.63
N LEU A 220 9.83 -14.43 19.71
CA LEU A 220 9.98 -15.17 20.97
C LEU A 220 11.44 -15.13 21.41
N ASN A 221 11.69 -14.62 22.61
CA ASN A 221 13.02 -14.55 23.17
C ASN A 221 13.46 -15.92 23.70
N VAL A 222 14.49 -16.49 23.08
CA VAL A 222 15.11 -17.77 23.48
C VAL A 222 16.49 -17.57 24.13
N ARG A 223 16.76 -16.38 24.66
CA ARG A 223 18.01 -15.91 25.31
C ARG A 223 19.20 -15.70 24.40
N PHE A 224 19.47 -16.62 23.47
CA PHE A 224 20.59 -16.54 22.53
C PHE A 224 20.19 -15.98 21.15
N GLY A 225 18.92 -15.63 20.96
CA GLY A 225 18.36 -15.10 19.74
C GLY A 225 16.84 -14.98 19.84
N LYS A 226 16.19 -14.88 18.69
CA LYS A 226 14.73 -14.80 18.55
C LYS A 226 14.22 -15.96 17.71
N LEU A 227 13.10 -16.54 18.13
CA LEU A 227 12.42 -17.61 17.42
C LEU A 227 11.12 -17.08 16.78
N ALA A 228 10.85 -17.51 15.56
CA ALA A 228 9.55 -17.36 14.92
C ALA A 228 9.06 -18.72 14.41
N LEU A 229 7.75 -18.94 14.52
CA LEU A 229 7.07 -20.13 14.03
C LEU A 229 5.80 -19.68 13.31
N GLY A 230 5.61 -20.14 12.07
CA GLY A 230 4.43 -19.85 11.27
C GLY A 230 3.87 -21.09 10.58
N PHE A 231 2.55 -21.13 10.45
CA PHE A 231 1.87 -21.99 9.49
C PHE A 231 1.44 -21.12 8.32
N LEU A 232 1.85 -21.48 7.11
CA LEU A 232 1.55 -20.72 5.89
C LEU A 232 1.02 -21.64 4.79
N SER A 233 0.00 -21.19 4.09
CA SER A 233 -0.69 -21.96 3.06
C SER A 233 -1.05 -21.11 1.86
N GLY A 234 -1.17 -21.77 0.71
CA GLY A 234 -1.58 -21.16 -0.53
C GLY A 234 -1.97 -22.21 -1.56
N ALA A 235 -2.74 -21.78 -2.55
CA ALA A 235 -3.13 -22.60 -3.69
C ALA A 235 -2.60 -21.98 -5.00
N ARG A 236 -2.23 -22.85 -5.93
CA ARG A 236 -1.75 -22.52 -7.26
C ARG A 236 -2.89 -22.72 -8.26
N PRO A 237 -3.59 -21.66 -8.69
CA PRO A 237 -4.69 -21.79 -9.63
C PRO A 237 -4.23 -22.20 -11.04
N ASP A 238 -2.95 -22.03 -11.33
CA ASP A 238 -2.30 -22.49 -12.57
C ASP A 238 -2.07 -24.01 -12.61
N ILE A 239 -2.22 -24.71 -11.49
CA ILE A 239 -2.07 -26.16 -11.39
C ILE A 239 -3.36 -26.75 -10.82
N THR A 240 -4.23 -27.23 -11.70
CA THR A 240 -5.47 -27.92 -11.30
C THR A 240 -5.28 -29.43 -11.37
N THR A 241 -5.54 -30.09 -10.25
CA THR A 241 -5.56 -31.55 -10.10
C THR A 241 -7.00 -32.03 -10.01
N GLN A 242 -7.21 -33.35 -9.97
CA GLN A 242 -8.53 -33.92 -9.63
C GLN A 242 -9.05 -33.49 -8.25
N ASN A 243 -8.16 -33.01 -7.36
CA ASN A 243 -8.51 -32.48 -6.04
C ASN A 243 -8.79 -30.97 -6.05
N GLY A 244 -8.82 -30.32 -7.21
CA GLY A 244 -8.92 -28.87 -7.37
C GLY A 244 -7.55 -28.19 -7.53
N ASN A 245 -7.50 -26.87 -7.30
CA ASN A 245 -6.26 -26.10 -7.37
C ASN A 245 -5.24 -26.65 -6.38
N TYR A 246 -4.03 -26.91 -6.86
CA TYR A 246 -2.95 -27.50 -6.08
C TYR A 246 -2.64 -26.62 -4.87
N ALA A 247 -2.92 -27.15 -3.69
CA ALA A 247 -2.71 -26.46 -2.42
C ALA A 247 -1.45 -27.00 -1.74
N LYS A 248 -0.69 -26.11 -1.10
CA LYS A 248 0.49 -26.43 -0.31
C LYS A 248 0.39 -25.72 1.04
N SER A 249 0.84 -26.41 2.08
CA SER A 249 0.97 -25.88 3.43
C SER A 249 2.42 -26.01 3.90
N ASN A 250 2.84 -25.12 4.80
CA ASN A 250 4.20 -25.04 5.28
C ASN A 250 4.20 -24.81 6.79
N ILE A 251 5.17 -25.41 7.47
CA ILE A 251 5.58 -25.03 8.80
C ILE A 251 6.95 -24.35 8.67
N ASP A 252 6.97 -23.03 8.88
CA ASP A 252 8.17 -22.19 8.82
C ASP A 252 8.70 -21.97 10.24
N LEU A 253 9.95 -22.38 10.47
CA LEU A 253 10.67 -22.20 11.72
C LEU A 253 11.92 -21.36 11.46
N ARG A 254 12.08 -20.27 12.20
CA ARG A 254 13.24 -19.37 12.08
C ARG A 254 13.85 -19.06 13.43
N LEU A 255 15.17 -19.13 13.48
CA LEU A 255 15.99 -18.65 14.58
C LEU A 255 16.89 -17.54 14.04
N TYR A 256 16.82 -16.33 14.59
CA TYR A 256 17.55 -15.16 14.09
C TYR A 256 18.07 -14.30 15.23
N ASP A 257 18.86 -13.27 14.88
CA ASP A 257 19.59 -12.42 15.83
C ASP A 257 20.54 -13.21 16.74
N VAL A 258 21.07 -14.35 16.26
CA VAL A 258 22.06 -15.15 16.99
C VAL A 258 23.42 -14.48 16.84
N LYS A 259 24.10 -14.17 17.94
CA LYS A 259 25.44 -13.55 17.89
C LYS A 259 26.46 -14.52 17.25
N ALA A 260 27.19 -14.05 16.25
CA ALA A 260 28.26 -14.78 15.58
C ALA A 260 29.47 -13.87 15.35
N PRO A 261 30.68 -14.41 15.10
CA PRO A 261 31.83 -13.59 14.75
C PRO A 261 31.55 -12.75 13.49
N GLY A 262 31.69 -11.43 13.60
CA GLY A 262 31.47 -10.51 12.48
C GLY A 262 30.02 -10.10 12.20
N GLY A 263 29.04 -10.54 13.01
CA GLY A 263 27.64 -10.09 12.84
C GLY A 263 26.61 -10.96 13.56
N THR A 264 25.47 -11.16 12.91
CA THR A 264 24.40 -12.06 13.37
C THR A 264 24.21 -13.21 12.39
N ALA A 265 23.82 -14.36 12.92
CA ALA A 265 23.42 -15.52 12.16
C ALA A 265 21.91 -15.72 12.25
N ALA A 266 21.34 -16.28 11.18
CA ALA A 266 19.98 -16.76 11.13
C ALA A 266 19.93 -18.16 10.52
N PHE A 267 19.03 -18.98 11.05
CA PHE A 267 18.74 -20.33 10.60
C PHE A 267 17.26 -20.41 10.24
N TRP A 268 16.99 -21.05 9.11
CA TRP A 268 15.64 -21.21 8.59
C TRP A 268 15.42 -22.67 8.22
N PHE A 269 14.28 -23.19 8.67
CA PHE A 269 13.79 -24.50 8.31
C PHE A 269 12.34 -24.36 7.87
N ASP A 270 11.99 -24.95 6.74
CA ASP A 270 10.62 -24.98 6.22
C ASP A 270 10.24 -26.43 5.89
N PHE A 271 9.14 -26.88 6.46
CA PHE A 271 8.55 -28.17 6.12
C PHE A 271 7.29 -27.96 5.29
N ALA A 272 7.39 -28.30 4.02
CA ALA A 272 6.30 -28.22 3.05
C ALA A 272 5.53 -29.54 2.95
N ASN A 273 4.20 -29.46 2.96
CA ASN A 273 3.32 -30.59 2.77
C ASN A 273 2.21 -30.27 1.75
N SER A 274 1.98 -31.20 0.82
CA SER A 274 0.85 -31.22 -0.10
C SER A 274 0.36 -32.64 -0.28
N ARG A 275 -0.90 -32.80 -0.69
CA ARG A 275 -1.45 -34.10 -1.10
C ARG A 275 -1.13 -34.45 -2.55
N GLY A 276 -0.62 -33.49 -3.33
CA GLY A 276 -0.41 -33.68 -4.74
C GLY A 276 -1.70 -33.96 -5.49
N GLY A 277 -1.57 -34.64 -6.62
CA GLY A 277 -2.66 -35.07 -7.47
C GLY A 277 -2.23 -35.25 -8.91
N THR A 278 -3.16 -35.71 -9.74
CA THR A 278 -3.00 -35.87 -11.17
C THR A 278 -3.71 -34.74 -11.89
N THR A 279 -3.02 -34.08 -12.81
CA THR A 279 -3.59 -33.03 -13.65
C THR A 279 -4.50 -33.61 -14.73
N SER A 280 -5.27 -32.75 -15.41
CA SER A 280 -6.07 -33.13 -16.59
C SER A 280 -5.24 -33.69 -17.75
N THR A 281 -3.94 -33.38 -17.78
CA THR A 281 -2.96 -33.88 -18.75
C THR A 281 -2.25 -35.16 -18.27
N ALA A 282 -2.77 -35.82 -17.22
CA ALA A 282 -2.20 -37.01 -16.60
C ALA A 282 -0.79 -36.83 -15.99
N ALA A 283 -0.34 -35.59 -15.75
CA ALA A 283 0.89 -35.35 -15.02
C ALA A 283 0.66 -35.56 -13.51
N LEU A 284 1.54 -36.32 -12.86
CA LEU A 284 1.50 -36.52 -11.42
C LEU A 284 2.26 -35.39 -10.72
N ILE A 285 1.55 -34.65 -9.88
CA ILE A 285 2.11 -33.71 -8.91
C ILE A 285 2.28 -34.49 -7.59
N PRO A 286 3.51 -34.66 -7.10
CA PRO A 286 3.77 -35.36 -5.84
C PRO A 286 3.24 -34.59 -4.63
#